data_AF-A0A7S2V7T4-F1
#
_entry.id   AF-A0A7S2V7T4-F1
#
_cell.length_a   1.000
_cell.length_b   1.000
_cell.length_c   1.000
_cell.angle_alpha   90.00
_cell.angle_beta   90.00
_cell.angle_gamma   90.00
#
_symmetry.space_group_name_H-M   'P 1'
#
loop_
_entity.id
_entity.type
_entity.pdbx_description
1 polymer ?
#
loop_
_entity_poly.entity_id
_entity_poly.type
_entity_poly.pdbx_seq_one_letter_code
_entity_poly.pdbx_strand_id
1 'polypeptide(L)'
;KRLTRNERLSSMLLFAALHNNDEEMLFNLSDIGGYKSKYGRRDVLVKLIQFGWDSWGHDVTGGKNLQQFIDELKAADPWEEVPDNLVMGQFMSIRLRSLALGMNHPVKCSVYWGPIAEEMLRKEGLPYETWDYEQMVKYKPKLNIQKHIMA
;
A
#
# COMPACT_ATOMS: atom_id res chain seq x y z
N LYS A 1 -13.43 8.51 -10.81
CA LYS A 1 -12.65 9.63 -10.23
C LYS A 1 -11.24 9.59 -10.81
N ARG A 2 -10.68 10.72 -11.26
CA ARG A 2 -9.28 10.79 -11.70
C ARG A 2 -8.40 11.14 -10.49
N LEU A 3 -7.28 10.44 -10.30
CA LEU A 3 -6.32 10.75 -9.25
C LEU A 3 -5.66 12.10 -9.51
N THR A 4 -5.51 12.91 -8.45
CA THR A 4 -4.70 14.13 -8.44
C THR A 4 -3.23 13.79 -8.68
N ARG A 5 -2.39 14.81 -8.95
CA ARG A 5 -0.95 14.59 -9.18
C ARG A 5 -0.28 13.91 -7.99
N ASN A 6 -0.51 14.39 -6.77
CA ASN A 6 0.09 13.84 -5.56
C ASN A 6 -0.40 12.41 -5.25
N GLU A 7 -1.68 12.10 -5.51
CA GLU A 7 -2.19 10.73 -5.39
C GLU A 7 -1.51 9.80 -6.41
N ARG A 8 -1.30 10.25 -7.66
CA ARG A 8 -0.56 9.46 -8.66
C ARG A 8 0.90 9.24 -8.26
N LEU A 9 1.61 10.28 -7.81
CA LEU A 9 2.98 10.17 -7.32
C LEU A 9 3.07 9.19 -6.16
N SER A 10 2.13 9.26 -5.21
CA SER A 10 2.09 8.33 -4.07
C SER A 10 1.85 6.89 -4.52
N SER A 11 0.95 6.66 -5.47
CA SER A 11 0.74 5.32 -6.03
C SER A 11 1.96 4.81 -6.80
N MET A 12 2.65 5.67 -7.56
CA MET A 12 3.86 5.30 -8.27
C MET A 12 4.98 4.93 -7.28
N LEU A 13 5.21 5.76 -6.26
CA LEU A 13 6.20 5.49 -5.23
C LEU A 13 5.92 4.19 -4.49
N LEU A 14 4.64 3.92 -4.18
CA LEU A 14 4.21 2.66 -3.58
C LEU A 14 4.57 1.44 -4.44
N PHE A 15 4.24 1.43 -5.73
CA PHE A 15 4.54 0.28 -6.58
C PHE A 15 6.04 0.11 -6.86
N ALA A 16 6.80 1.21 -6.93
CA ALA A 16 8.25 1.16 -7.02
C ALA A 16 8.88 0.58 -5.74
N ALA A 17 8.40 1.01 -4.56
CA ALA A 17 8.87 0.50 -3.27
C ALA A 17 8.58 -1.00 -3.09
N LEU A 18 7.36 -1.43 -3.47
CA LEU A 18 6.97 -2.85 -3.46
C LEU A 18 7.85 -3.67 -4.40
N HIS A 19 8.16 -3.14 -5.59
CA HIS A 19 8.99 -3.82 -6.58
C HIS A 19 10.44 -4.01 -6.10
N ASN A 20 10.99 -2.98 -5.45
CA ASN A 20 12.35 -3.01 -4.90
C ASN A 20 12.44 -3.72 -3.53
N ASN A 21 11.31 -4.15 -2.96
CA ASN A 21 11.24 -4.69 -1.59
C ASN A 21 11.83 -3.72 -0.54
N ASP A 22 11.59 -2.43 -0.73
CA ASP A 22 12.11 -1.36 0.11
C ASP A 22 11.20 -1.16 1.34
N GLU A 23 11.43 -1.94 2.39
CA GLU A 23 10.60 -1.90 3.60
C GLU A 23 10.61 -0.54 4.31
N GLU A 24 11.68 0.22 4.17
CA GLU A 24 11.76 1.56 4.77
C GLU A 24 10.85 2.54 4.05
N MET A 25 10.92 2.57 2.73
CA MET A 25 10.02 3.35 1.89
C MET A 25 8.56 2.95 2.13
N LEU A 26 8.26 1.65 2.23
CA LEU A 26 6.91 1.17 2.50
C LEU A 26 6.40 1.61 3.88
N PHE A 27 7.24 1.55 4.90
CA PHE A 27 6.87 2.03 6.23
C PHE A 27 6.60 3.54 6.23
N ASN A 28 7.46 4.34 5.59
CA ASN A 28 7.26 5.79 5.46
C ASN A 28 5.98 6.11 4.68
N LEU A 29 5.70 5.37 3.62
CA LEU A 29 4.44 5.47 2.87
C LEU A 29 3.23 5.08 3.71
N SER A 30 3.36 4.16 4.67
CA SER A 30 2.27 3.81 5.58
C SER A 30 1.89 5.01 6.45
N ASP A 31 2.88 5.71 7.00
CA ASP A 31 2.64 6.87 7.86
C ASP A 31 2.11 8.07 7.05
N ILE A 32 2.77 8.40 5.93
CA ILE A 32 2.33 9.47 5.03
C ILE A 32 0.95 9.18 4.47
N GLY A 33 0.71 7.91 4.13
CA GLY A 33 -0.55 7.38 3.66
C GLY A 33 -1.61 7.28 4.73
N GLY A 34 -1.30 7.57 6.01
CA GLY A 34 -2.22 7.66 7.14
C GLY A 34 -2.70 6.32 7.70
N TYR A 35 -1.98 5.23 7.45
CA TYR A 35 -2.21 3.95 8.12
C TYR A 35 -1.87 4.12 9.60
N LYS A 36 -2.80 3.76 10.48
CA LYS A 36 -2.61 3.83 11.92
C LYS A 36 -2.99 2.52 12.58
N SER A 37 -2.11 1.99 13.39
CA SER A 37 -2.39 0.89 14.32
C SER A 37 -2.14 1.35 15.75
N LYS A 38 -2.59 0.55 16.73
CA LYS A 38 -2.53 0.89 18.16
C LYS A 38 -1.10 1.11 18.65
N TYR A 39 -0.16 0.31 18.17
CA TYR A 39 1.24 0.34 18.59
C TYR A 39 2.20 0.79 17.48
N GLY A 40 1.71 1.08 16.28
CA GLY A 40 2.54 1.53 15.15
C GLY A 40 3.57 0.50 14.71
N ARG A 41 3.29 -0.80 14.86
CA ARG A 41 4.26 -1.87 14.56
C ARG A 41 4.60 -1.90 13.09
N ARG A 42 5.89 -1.65 12.78
CA ARG A 42 6.43 -1.64 11.41
C ARG A 42 6.10 -2.90 10.63
N ASP A 43 6.29 -4.07 11.26
CA ASP A 43 6.03 -5.36 10.63
C ASP A 43 4.56 -5.56 10.25
N VAL A 44 3.63 -5.01 11.04
CA VAL A 44 2.19 -5.05 10.74
C VAL A 44 1.83 -4.07 9.63
N LEU A 45 2.29 -2.82 9.71
CA LEU A 45 1.97 -1.78 8.74
C LEU A 45 2.52 -2.09 7.33
N VAL A 46 3.76 -2.60 7.25
CA VAL A 46 4.35 -3.02 5.97
C VAL A 46 3.57 -4.21 5.38
N LYS A 47 3.22 -5.21 6.21
CA LYS A 47 2.39 -6.34 5.76
C LYS A 47 1.00 -5.90 5.28
N LEU A 48 0.37 -4.93 5.92
CA LEU A 48 -0.91 -4.38 5.47
C LEU A 48 -0.80 -3.73 4.08
N ILE A 49 0.30 -3.03 3.81
CA ILE A 49 0.56 -2.46 2.48
C ILE A 49 0.80 -3.56 1.44
N GLN A 50 1.70 -4.50 1.72
CA GLN A 50 2.00 -5.62 0.80
C GLN A 50 0.74 -6.44 0.48
N PHE A 51 -0.02 -6.76 1.51
CA PHE A 51 -1.30 -7.45 1.37
C PHE A 51 -2.31 -6.64 0.55
N GLY A 52 -2.41 -5.34 0.84
CA GLY A 52 -3.37 -4.44 0.19
C GLY A 52 -3.09 -4.18 -1.28
N TRP A 53 -1.83 -4.19 -1.69
CA TRP A 53 -1.42 -3.66 -2.98
C TRP A 53 -0.64 -4.61 -3.87
N ASP A 54 -0.03 -5.66 -3.32
CA ASP A 54 0.97 -6.43 -4.05
C ASP A 54 0.65 -7.92 -4.24
N SER A 55 0.81 -8.72 -3.17
CA SER A 55 0.82 -10.19 -3.25
C SER A 55 0.04 -10.79 -2.07
N TRP A 56 -0.52 -11.98 -2.31
CA TRP A 56 -1.06 -12.86 -1.27
C TRP A 56 -0.34 -14.21 -1.23
N GLY A 57 0.80 -14.29 -1.89
CA GLY A 57 1.67 -15.46 -1.83
C GLY A 57 2.10 -15.77 -0.41
N HIS A 58 2.76 -16.93 -0.28
CA HIS A 58 3.26 -17.40 1.01
C HIS A 58 4.25 -16.39 1.66
N ASP A 59 4.94 -15.58 0.86
CA ASP A 59 5.80 -14.49 1.30
C ASP A 59 5.07 -13.42 2.12
N VAL A 60 3.79 -13.17 1.82
CA VAL A 60 2.98 -12.16 2.53
C VAL A 60 2.06 -12.80 3.56
N THR A 61 1.31 -13.84 3.17
CA THR A 61 0.27 -14.44 4.02
C THR A 61 0.76 -15.62 4.85
N GLY A 62 1.94 -16.18 4.54
CA GLY A 62 2.39 -17.44 5.12
C GLY A 62 1.49 -18.63 4.79
N GLY A 63 0.79 -18.59 3.64
CA GLY A 63 -0.15 -19.64 3.22
C GLY A 63 -1.49 -19.61 3.93
N LYS A 64 -1.73 -18.61 4.79
CA LYS A 64 -3.01 -18.42 5.48
C LYS A 64 -4.07 -17.91 4.51
N ASN A 65 -5.32 -18.28 4.76
CA ASN A 65 -6.42 -17.64 4.06
C ASN A 65 -6.56 -16.17 4.51
N LEU A 66 -7.31 -15.39 3.74
CA LEU A 66 -7.51 -13.96 3.98
C LEU A 66 -7.98 -13.65 5.42
N GLN A 67 -8.97 -14.39 5.91
CA GLN A 67 -9.54 -14.15 7.22
C GLN A 67 -8.50 -14.39 8.32
N GLN A 68 -7.83 -15.55 8.28
CA GLN A 68 -6.78 -15.92 9.22
C GLN A 68 -5.63 -14.89 9.23
N PHE A 69 -5.22 -14.43 8.05
CA PHE A 69 -4.17 -13.43 7.93
C PHE A 69 -4.58 -12.09 8.57
N ILE A 70 -5.79 -11.61 8.30
CA ILE A 70 -6.29 -10.36 8.89
C ILE A 70 -6.46 -10.48 10.40
N ASP A 71 -6.97 -11.62 10.90
CA ASP A 71 -7.14 -11.85 12.33
C ASP A 71 -5.79 -11.89 13.06
N GLU A 72 -4.77 -12.52 12.48
CA GLU A 72 -3.40 -12.51 13.02
C GLU A 72 -2.82 -11.09 13.08
N LEU A 73 -2.94 -10.32 11.99
CA LEU A 73 -2.46 -8.94 12.00
C LEU A 73 -3.20 -8.11 13.06
N LYS A 74 -4.52 -8.26 13.18
CA LYS A 74 -5.31 -7.52 14.19
C LYS A 74 -4.95 -7.90 15.61
N ALA A 75 -4.65 -9.18 15.85
CA ALA A 75 -4.19 -9.65 17.15
C ALA A 75 -2.80 -9.08 17.50
N ALA A 76 -1.92 -8.96 16.50
CA ALA A 76 -0.56 -8.44 16.67
C ALA A 76 -0.53 -6.92 16.91
N ASP A 77 -1.31 -6.15 16.14
CA ASP A 77 -1.47 -4.71 16.33
C ASP A 77 -2.84 -4.24 15.76
N PRO A 78 -3.84 -4.04 16.63
CA PRO A 78 -5.16 -3.59 16.19
C PRO A 78 -5.11 -2.26 15.43
N TRP A 79 -5.88 -2.12 14.34
CA TRP A 79 -6.04 -0.86 13.62
C TRP A 79 -7.52 -0.51 13.44
N GLU A 80 -7.83 0.78 13.52
CA GLU A 80 -9.22 1.29 13.45
C GLU A 80 -9.48 2.09 12.17
N GLU A 81 -8.46 2.73 11.58
CA GLU A 81 -8.64 3.64 10.44
C GLU A 81 -7.65 3.35 9.30
N VAL A 82 -8.18 3.28 8.07
CA VAL A 82 -7.39 3.37 6.83
C VAL A 82 -7.99 4.51 6.00
N PRO A 83 -7.21 5.53 5.59
CA PRO A 83 -7.76 6.72 4.94
C PRO A 83 -8.28 6.46 3.53
N ASP A 84 -9.41 7.11 3.23
CA ASP A 84 -10.35 6.77 2.14
C ASP A 84 -9.78 6.94 0.72
N ASN A 85 -8.78 7.82 0.54
CA ASN A 85 -8.34 8.26 -0.80
C ASN A 85 -7.85 7.15 -1.72
N LEU A 86 -7.12 6.19 -1.15
CA LEU A 86 -6.54 5.07 -1.87
C LEU A 86 -7.24 3.76 -1.52
N VAL A 87 -8.18 3.76 -0.59
CA VAL A 87 -8.98 2.58 -0.18
C VAL A 87 -9.73 1.99 -1.36
N MET A 88 -10.32 2.81 -2.23
CA MET A 88 -10.96 2.30 -3.45
C MET A 88 -9.97 1.66 -4.43
N GLY A 89 -8.75 2.22 -4.56
CA GLY A 89 -7.69 1.62 -5.37
C GLY A 89 -7.19 0.29 -4.78
N GLN A 90 -7.05 0.25 -3.46
CA GLN A 90 -6.68 -0.96 -2.70
C GLN A 90 -7.75 -2.04 -2.87
N PHE A 91 -9.03 -1.71 -2.69
CA PHE A 91 -10.12 -2.66 -2.89
C PHE A 91 -10.20 -3.18 -4.33
N MET A 92 -9.94 -2.34 -5.32
CA MET A 92 -9.84 -2.80 -6.71
C MET A 92 -8.66 -3.78 -6.89
N SER A 93 -7.48 -3.46 -6.34
CA SER A 93 -6.32 -4.37 -6.35
C SER A 93 -6.64 -5.71 -5.70
N ILE A 94 -7.23 -5.68 -4.50
CA ILE A 94 -7.68 -6.87 -3.77
C ILE A 94 -8.64 -7.70 -4.64
N ARG A 95 -9.70 -7.10 -5.21
CA ARG A 95 -10.68 -7.83 -6.01
C ARG A 95 -10.09 -8.49 -7.25
N LEU A 96 -9.23 -7.78 -7.99
CA LEU A 96 -8.57 -8.34 -9.16
C LEU A 96 -7.66 -9.52 -8.79
N ARG A 97 -6.94 -9.41 -7.66
CA ARG A 97 -6.12 -10.50 -7.15
C ARG A 97 -6.94 -11.66 -6.59
N SER A 98 -8.12 -11.42 -6.00
CA SER A 98 -9.09 -12.47 -5.63
C SER A 98 -9.54 -13.27 -6.83
N LEU A 99 -9.87 -12.61 -7.93
CA LEU A 99 -10.25 -13.29 -9.17
C LEU A 99 -9.09 -14.15 -9.70
N ALA A 100 -7.88 -13.57 -9.76
CA ALA A 100 -6.70 -14.28 -10.26
C ALA A 100 -6.34 -15.48 -9.38
N LEU A 101 -6.44 -15.35 -8.04
CA LEU A 101 -6.28 -16.45 -7.11
C LEU A 101 -7.33 -17.55 -7.33
N GLY A 102 -8.60 -17.19 -7.53
CA GLY A 102 -9.67 -18.13 -7.85
C GLY A 102 -9.46 -18.89 -9.17
N MET A 103 -8.68 -18.30 -10.09
CA MET A 103 -8.25 -18.92 -11.35
C MET A 103 -6.94 -19.73 -11.21
N ASN A 104 -6.43 -19.93 -10.00
CA ASN A 104 -5.14 -20.56 -9.71
C ASN A 104 -3.94 -19.86 -10.39
N HIS A 105 -4.03 -18.54 -10.56
CA HIS A 105 -2.97 -17.71 -11.12
C HIS A 105 -2.70 -16.51 -10.21
N PRO A 106 -2.08 -16.72 -9.03
CA PRO A 106 -1.81 -15.63 -8.10
C PRO A 106 -0.90 -14.57 -8.73
N VAL A 107 -1.25 -13.31 -8.53
CA VAL A 107 -0.55 -12.16 -9.13
C VAL A 107 0.20 -11.38 -8.05
N LYS A 108 1.46 -11.04 -8.34
CA LYS A 108 2.24 -10.03 -7.62
C LYS A 108 2.20 -8.74 -8.44
N CYS A 109 1.40 -7.75 -8.01
CA CYS A 109 1.15 -6.54 -8.80
C CYS A 109 2.43 -5.73 -9.09
N SER A 110 3.36 -5.68 -8.14
CA SER A 110 4.61 -4.92 -8.25
C SER A 110 5.52 -5.42 -9.37
N VAL A 111 5.45 -6.71 -9.76
CA VAL A 111 6.20 -7.25 -10.90
C VAL A 111 5.81 -6.55 -12.21
N TYR A 112 4.53 -6.19 -12.35
CA TYR A 112 4.02 -5.56 -13.56
C TYR A 112 4.06 -4.04 -13.47
N TRP A 113 3.72 -3.48 -12.30
CA TRP A 113 3.47 -2.04 -12.17
C TRP A 113 4.71 -1.28 -11.67
N GLY A 114 5.63 -1.95 -10.96
CA GLY A 114 6.88 -1.35 -10.46
C GLY A 114 7.71 -0.68 -11.55
N PRO A 115 8.08 -1.40 -12.63
CA PRO A 115 8.88 -0.81 -13.71
C PRO A 115 8.21 0.39 -14.38
N ILE A 116 6.88 0.33 -14.54
CA ILE A 116 6.08 1.44 -15.09
C ILE A 116 6.09 2.62 -14.13
N ALA A 117 5.93 2.36 -12.83
CA ALA A 117 5.89 3.40 -11.81
C ALA A 117 7.21 4.17 -11.72
N GLU A 118 8.35 3.48 -11.70
CA GLU A 118 9.67 4.12 -11.73
C GLU A 118 9.89 4.95 -12.99
N GLU A 119 9.46 4.44 -14.15
CA GLU A 119 9.56 5.17 -15.40
C GLU A 119 8.72 6.44 -15.40
N MET A 120 7.54 6.39 -14.81
CA MET A 120 6.69 7.57 -14.66
C MET A 120 7.24 8.57 -13.65
N LEU A 121 7.88 8.11 -12.57
CA LEU A 121 8.60 8.95 -11.61
C LEU A 121 9.76 9.70 -12.28
N ARG A 122 10.55 9.02 -13.12
CA ARG A 122 11.59 9.65 -13.95
C ARG A 122 11.03 10.72 -14.87
N LYS A 123 9.91 10.45 -15.55
CA LYS A 123 9.24 11.44 -16.44
C LYS A 123 8.67 12.65 -15.70
N GLU A 124 8.30 12.50 -14.44
CA GLU A 124 7.86 13.60 -13.57
C GLU A 124 9.06 14.41 -13.00
N GLY A 125 10.30 14.03 -13.32
CA GLY A 125 11.52 14.66 -12.80
C GLY A 125 11.79 14.33 -11.32
N LEU A 126 11.19 13.26 -10.80
CA LEU A 126 11.26 12.82 -9.41
C LEU A 126 11.61 11.33 -9.36
N PRO A 127 12.79 10.91 -9.85
CA PRO A 127 13.15 9.50 -9.95
C PRO A 127 13.19 8.84 -8.56
N TYR A 128 12.93 7.52 -8.48
CA TYR A 128 12.69 6.80 -7.22
C TYR A 128 13.78 7.03 -6.16
N GLU A 129 15.04 6.97 -6.58
CA GLU A 129 16.23 7.15 -5.75
C GLU A 129 16.37 8.55 -5.12
N THR A 130 15.58 9.53 -5.57
CA THR A 130 15.57 10.89 -5.00
C THR A 130 14.51 11.08 -3.91
N TRP A 131 13.68 10.06 -3.66
CA TRP A 131 12.64 10.14 -2.65
C TRP A 131 13.20 9.82 -1.27
N ASP A 132 13.02 10.77 -0.36
CA ASP A 132 13.18 10.61 1.07
C ASP A 132 11.88 10.99 1.79
N TYR A 133 11.89 10.90 3.13
CA TYR A 133 10.72 11.24 3.92
C TYR A 133 10.28 12.71 3.74
N GLU A 134 11.21 13.67 3.63
CA GLU A 134 10.88 15.08 3.45
C GLU A 134 10.17 15.33 2.11
N GLN A 135 10.65 14.69 1.05
CA GLN A 135 10.04 14.74 -0.26
C GLN A 135 8.64 14.11 -0.26
N MET A 136 8.44 13.01 0.48
CA MET A 136 7.10 12.44 0.67
C MET A 136 6.15 13.41 1.37
N VAL A 137 6.61 14.10 2.42
CA VAL A 137 5.80 15.12 3.10
C VAL A 137 5.43 16.25 2.14
N LYS A 138 6.38 16.73 1.33
CA LYS A 138 6.17 17.78 0.33
C LYS A 138 5.10 17.40 -0.71
N TYR A 139 5.09 16.15 -1.18
CA TYR A 139 4.15 15.66 -2.18
C TYR A 139 3.00 14.82 -1.61
N LYS A 140 2.78 14.88 -0.29
CA LYS A 140 1.73 14.14 0.40
C LYS A 140 0.36 14.41 -0.22
N PRO A 141 -0.46 13.38 -0.49
CA PRO A 141 -1.82 13.57 -0.96
C PRO A 141 -2.68 14.12 0.17
N LYS A 142 -3.67 14.96 -0.16
CA LYS A 142 -4.64 15.46 0.83
C LYS A 142 -5.52 14.32 1.32
N LEU A 143 -5.24 13.75 2.49
CA LEU A 143 -5.98 12.63 3.07
C LEU A 143 -7.43 13.02 3.39
N ASN A 144 -8.41 12.31 2.82
CA ASN A 144 -9.80 12.35 3.25
C ASN A 144 -9.97 11.32 4.37
N ILE A 145 -9.76 11.77 5.61
CA ILE A 145 -10.05 10.95 6.79
C ILE A 145 -11.52 11.21 7.11
N GLN A 146 -12.41 10.27 6.76
CA GLN A 146 -13.77 10.30 7.29
C GLN A 146 -13.65 10.08 8.80
N LYS A 147 -13.82 11.14 9.59
CA LYS A 147 -13.99 10.99 11.04
C LYS A 147 -15.29 10.22 11.25
N HIS A 148 -15.21 8.95 11.61
CA HIS A 148 -16.37 8.28 12.17
C HIS A 148 -16.65 8.93 13.54
N ILE A 149 -17.57 9.89 13.56
CA ILE A 149 -18.18 10.35 14.80
C ILE A 149 -18.99 9.15 15.28
N MET A 150 -18.48 8.46 16.31
CA MET A 150 -19.28 7.48 17.03
C MET A 150 -20.43 8.25 17.69
N ALA A 151 -21.64 8.00 17.20
CA ALA A 151 -22.89 8.38 17.86
C ALA A 151 -23.20 7.39 18.98
#